data_AF-A0A158NYW7-F1
#
_entry.id   AF-A0A158NYW7-F1
#
_cell.length_a   1.000
_cell.length_b   1.000
_cell.length_c   1.000
_cell.angle_alpha   90.00
_cell.angle_beta   90.00
_cell.angle_gamma   90.00
#
_symmetry.space_group_name_H-M   'P 1'
#
loop_
_entity.id
_entity.type
_entity.pdbx_description
1 polymer ?
#
loop_
_entity_poly.entity_id
_entity_poly.type
_entity_poly.pdbx_seq_one_letter_code
_entity_poly.pdbx_strand_id
1 'polypeptide(L)'
;MPFYQYNSFTGKLKPSTNFQPLYPISPLPLQKSEPVIIYDSIKTKPLTVTPKSGYCTDKPVTLDSKLWAKYKHYGEVLKKDIPIYLAGGRRDKIMFGAIATYIGFCTFNSCYVIVKQIFFKN
;
A
#
# COMPACT_ATOMS: atom_id res chain seq x y z
N MET A 1 25.47 30.80 -28.60
CA MET A 1 25.65 29.82 -27.52
C MET A 1 24.60 30.09 -26.45
N PRO A 2 23.73 29.13 -26.09
CA PRO A 2 22.82 29.30 -24.96
C PRO A 2 23.62 29.22 -23.64
N PHE A 3 23.42 30.19 -22.74
CA PHE A 3 24.05 30.22 -21.42
C PHE A 3 23.13 29.59 -20.38
N TYR A 4 23.67 28.70 -19.56
CA TYR A 4 22.93 28.02 -18.49
C TYR A 4 23.44 28.50 -17.13
N GLN A 5 22.53 28.78 -16.19
CA GLN A 5 22.87 29.16 -14.83
C GLN A 5 22.52 28.02 -13.86
N TYR A 6 23.46 27.70 -12.99
CA TYR A 6 23.26 26.72 -11.93
C TYR A 6 22.38 27.30 -10.81
N ASN A 7 21.28 26.61 -10.49
CA ASN A 7 20.43 26.96 -9.37
C ASN A 7 20.88 26.18 -8.13
N SER A 8 21.49 26.87 -7.17
CA SER A 8 21.99 26.28 -5.92
C SER A 8 20.90 25.66 -5.04
N PHE A 9 19.66 26.11 -5.17
CA PHE A 9 18.54 25.64 -4.36
C PHE A 9 17.93 24.32 -4.86
N THR A 10 17.98 24.09 -6.18
CA THR A 10 17.41 22.87 -6.79
C THR A 10 18.46 21.93 -7.37
N GLY A 11 19.73 22.34 -7.39
CA GLY A 11 20.85 21.58 -7.95
C GLY A 11 20.80 21.40 -9.47
N LYS A 12 19.97 22.18 -10.17
CA LYS A 12 19.69 22.01 -11.61
C LYS A 12 20.16 23.20 -12.43
N LEU A 13 20.52 22.95 -13.69
CA LEU A 13 20.85 23.99 -14.68
C LEU A 13 19.57 24.54 -15.30
N LYS A 14 19.38 25.86 -15.24
CA LYS A 14 18.26 26.57 -15.91
C LYS A 14 18.82 27.38 -17.08
N PRO A 15 18.14 27.44 -18.24
CA PRO A 15 18.51 28.38 -19.30
C PRO A 15 18.46 29.81 -18.75
N SER A 16 19.59 30.51 -18.86
CA SER A 16 19.74 31.88 -18.38
C SER A 16 19.27 32.84 -19.46
N THR A 17 18.37 33.76 -19.10
CA THR A 17 17.97 34.89 -19.96
C THR A 17 18.83 36.13 -19.71
N ASN A 18 19.85 36.06 -18.84
CA ASN A 18 20.76 37.17 -18.56
C ASN A 18 21.75 37.35 -19.71
N PHE A 19 21.32 38.04 -20.78
CA PHE A 19 22.21 38.82 -21.62
C PHE A 19 22.13 40.27 -21.13
N GLN A 20 23.23 40.74 -20.52
CA GLN A 20 23.51 42.10 -20.01
C GLN A 20 23.16 42.39 -18.53
N PRO A 21 24.06 43.08 -17.79
CA PRO A 21 23.98 43.24 -16.34
C PRO A 21 23.18 44.46 -15.85
N LEU A 22 22.26 45.04 -16.65
CA LEU A 22 21.78 46.40 -16.40
C LEU A 22 20.28 46.63 -16.19
N TYR A 23 19.41 45.61 -16.06
CA TYR A 23 18.05 45.85 -15.57
C TYR A 23 17.49 44.67 -14.75
N PRO A 24 16.90 44.92 -13.57
CA PRO A 24 16.25 43.86 -12.81
C PRO A 24 14.97 43.42 -13.54
N ILE A 25 14.96 42.17 -14.00
CA ILE A 25 13.77 41.54 -14.56
C ILE A 25 12.80 41.29 -13.40
N SER A 26 11.63 41.92 -13.46
CA SER A 26 10.53 41.68 -12.52
C SER A 26 10.18 40.18 -12.47
N PRO A 27 9.93 39.59 -11.28
CA PRO A 27 9.67 38.16 -11.18
C PRO A 27 8.37 37.81 -11.91
N LEU A 28 8.49 37.12 -13.04
CA LEU A 28 7.34 36.48 -13.68
C LEU A 28 6.83 35.35 -12.78
N PRO A 29 5.49 35.21 -12.64
CA PRO A 29 4.90 34.20 -11.76
C PRO A 29 5.40 32.80 -12.13
N LEU A 30 5.67 32.02 -11.09
CA LEU A 30 6.22 30.66 -11.15
C LEU A 30 5.40 29.81 -12.15
N GLN A 31 5.92 29.65 -13.37
CA GLN A 31 5.31 28.81 -14.41
C GLN A 31 5.05 27.42 -13.84
N LYS A 32 3.78 27.04 -13.72
CA LYS A 32 3.29 25.71 -13.32
C LYS A 32 3.49 24.64 -14.41
N SER A 33 4.44 24.83 -15.32
CA SER A 33 4.85 23.76 -16.23
C SER A 33 5.89 22.91 -15.51
N GLU A 34 5.70 21.60 -15.50
CA GLU A 34 6.70 20.65 -15.01
C GLU A 34 8.09 21.03 -15.54
N PRO A 35 9.12 21.10 -14.68
CA PRO A 35 10.43 21.57 -15.09
C PRO A 35 11.01 20.62 -16.14
N VAL A 36 11.15 21.11 -17.37
CA VAL A 36 11.84 20.39 -18.45
C VAL A 36 13.30 20.25 -18.05
N ILE A 37 13.68 19.06 -17.57
CA ILE A 37 15.06 18.76 -17.18
C ILE A 37 15.88 18.67 -18.47
N ILE A 38 16.79 19.63 -18.63
CA ILE A 38 17.74 19.63 -19.74
C ILE A 38 18.93 18.77 -19.31
N TYR A 39 19.13 17.65 -20.00
CA TYR A 39 20.26 16.74 -19.78
C TYR A 39 21.41 17.11 -20.72
N ASP A 40 22.63 17.07 -20.20
CA ASP A 40 23.85 17.41 -20.95
C ASP A 40 24.13 16.44 -22.12
N SER A 41 23.66 15.18 -22.02
CA SER A 41 23.74 14.22 -23.12
C SER A 41 22.58 13.22 -23.10
N ILE A 42 22.36 12.50 -24.21
CA ILE A 42 21.37 11.41 -24.28
C ILE A 42 21.70 10.31 -23.26
N LYS A 43 22.98 10.11 -22.91
CA LYS A 43 23.44 9.08 -21.96
C LYS A 43 23.14 9.42 -20.50
N THR A 44 22.91 10.70 -20.18
CA THR A 44 22.56 11.16 -18.83
C THR A 44 21.06 11.28 -18.59
N LYS A 45 20.22 10.91 -19.56
CA LYS A 45 18.79 10.77 -19.33
C LYS A 45 18.55 9.62 -18.35
N PRO A 46 17.91 9.84 -17.19
CA PRO A 46 17.48 8.74 -16.34
C PRO A 46 16.51 7.89 -17.15
N LEU A 47 16.80 6.60 -17.26
CA LEU A 47 15.85 5.64 -17.78
C LEU A 47 14.57 5.78 -16.96
N THR A 48 13.51 6.27 -17.58
CA THR A 48 12.16 6.19 -17.02
C THR A 48 11.80 4.72 -16.92
N VAL A 49 12.13 4.12 -15.78
CA VAL A 49 11.58 2.83 -15.38
C VAL A 49 10.12 3.14 -15.05
N THR A 50 9.24 3.02 -16.03
CA THR A 50 7.80 2.97 -15.77
C THR A 50 7.61 1.81 -14.80
N PRO A 51 7.25 2.04 -13.52
CA PRO A 51 6.97 0.93 -12.63
C PRO A 51 5.82 0.19 -13.28
N LYS A 52 6.06 -1.05 -13.71
CA LYS A 52 5.00 -1.91 -14.22
C LYS A 52 4.01 -2.00 -13.07
N SER A 53 2.85 -1.37 -13.20
CA SER A 53 1.83 -1.28 -12.14
C SER A 53 1.24 -2.65 -11.75
N GLY A 54 1.76 -3.74 -12.33
CA GLY A 54 1.47 -5.12 -11.98
C GLY A 54 2.69 -5.86 -11.43
N TYR A 55 3.34 -5.35 -10.38
CA TYR A 55 4.48 -6.01 -9.71
C TYR A 55 4.19 -7.43 -9.17
N CYS A 56 2.97 -7.95 -9.31
CA CYS A 56 2.54 -9.28 -8.83
C CYS A 56 1.55 -9.99 -9.77
N THR A 57 1.59 -9.79 -11.10
CA THR A 57 0.73 -10.62 -12.00
C THR A 57 1.28 -12.05 -12.12
N ASP A 58 2.61 -12.19 -12.13
CA ASP A 58 3.30 -13.47 -12.30
C ASP A 58 3.95 -13.94 -11.00
N LYS A 59 4.09 -15.27 -10.85
CA LYS A 59 4.70 -15.90 -9.67
C LYS A 59 6.15 -15.39 -9.53
N PRO A 60 6.57 -14.85 -8.36
CA PRO A 60 7.97 -14.52 -8.14
C PRO A 60 8.83 -15.77 -8.24
N VAL A 61 9.98 -15.69 -8.91
CA VAL A 61 10.89 -16.83 -9.15
C VAL A 61 11.35 -17.48 -7.84
N THR A 62 11.47 -16.69 -6.77
CA THR A 62 11.90 -17.12 -5.44
C THR A 62 10.78 -17.68 -4.56
N LEU A 63 9.52 -17.60 -4.99
CA LEU A 63 8.38 -17.99 -4.15
C LEU A 63 8.02 -19.46 -4.36
N ASP A 64 7.71 -20.18 -3.28
CA ASP A 64 7.17 -21.53 -3.39
C ASP A 64 5.78 -21.51 -4.07
N SER A 65 5.49 -22.52 -4.91
CA SER A 65 4.22 -22.61 -5.64
C SER A 65 3.02 -22.77 -4.69
N LYS A 66 3.19 -23.46 -3.56
CA LYS A 66 2.14 -23.62 -2.55
C LYS A 66 1.82 -22.31 -1.85
N LEU A 67 2.84 -21.51 -1.55
CA LEU A 67 2.65 -20.21 -0.91
C LEU A 67 1.99 -19.21 -1.86
N TRP A 68 2.36 -19.23 -3.14
CA TRP A 68 1.72 -18.44 -4.17
C TRP A 68 0.23 -18.76 -4.33
N ALA A 69 -0.14 -20.04 -4.29
CA ALA A 69 -1.54 -20.46 -4.33
C ALA A 69 -2.34 -19.92 -3.14
N LYS A 70 -1.77 -19.95 -1.91
CA LYS A 70 -2.40 -19.35 -0.74
C LYS A 70 -2.55 -17.83 -0.89
N TYR A 71 -1.52 -17.16 -1.40
CA TYR A 71 -1.57 -15.71 -1.62
C TYR A 71 -2.72 -15.31 -2.56
N LYS A 72 -2.88 -16.01 -3.68
CA LYS A 72 -4.01 -15.80 -4.60
C LYS A 72 -5.35 -16.06 -3.94
N HIS A 73 -5.47 -17.20 -3.25
CA HIS A 73 -6.70 -17.59 -2.57
C HIS A 73 -7.16 -16.51 -1.56
N TYR A 74 -6.27 -16.06 -0.66
CA TYR A 74 -6.63 -15.02 0.31
C TYR A 74 -6.83 -13.65 -0.35
N GLY A 75 -6.11 -13.34 -1.42
CA GLY A 75 -6.35 -12.14 -2.22
C GLY A 75 -7.74 -12.10 -2.86
N GLU A 76 -8.26 -13.24 -3.33
CA GLU A 76 -9.62 -13.34 -3.87
C GLU A 76 -10.70 -13.30 -2.78
N VAL A 77 -10.44 -13.91 -1.62
CA VAL A 77 -11.33 -13.86 -0.46
C VAL A 77 -11.54 -12.43 0.02
N LEU A 78 -10.47 -11.63 0.07
CA LEU A 78 -10.55 -10.22 0.47
C LEU A 78 -11.43 -9.39 -0.48
N LYS A 79 -11.53 -9.77 -1.76
CA LYS A 79 -12.42 -9.12 -2.73
C LYS A 79 -13.90 -9.48 -2.54
N LYS A 80 -14.19 -10.57 -1.83
CA LYS A 80 -15.53 -11.11 -1.60
C LYS A 80 -16.11 -10.71 -0.24
N ASP A 81 -15.43 -9.82 0.49
CA ASP A 81 -15.79 -9.38 1.86
C ASP A 81 -16.02 -10.53 2.86
N ILE A 82 -15.32 -11.66 2.66
CA ILE A 82 -15.39 -12.80 3.56
C ILE A 82 -14.39 -12.58 4.70
N PRO A 83 -14.79 -12.75 5.98
CA PRO A 83 -13.87 -12.60 7.10
C PRO A 83 -12.75 -13.66 7.04
N ILE A 84 -11.52 -13.23 7.35
CA ILE A 84 -10.30 -14.03 7.20
C ILE A 84 -10.37 -15.35 7.99
N TYR A 85 -10.99 -15.35 9.18
CA TYR A 85 -11.11 -16.54 10.01
C TYR A 85 -12.11 -17.59 9.48
N LEU A 86 -12.86 -17.29 8.41
CA LEU A 86 -13.71 -18.26 7.69
C LEU A 86 -13.22 -18.52 6.26
N ALA A 87 -12.11 -17.91 5.89
CA ALA A 87 -11.60 -17.92 4.52
C ALA A 87 -11.15 -19.30 4.05
N GLY A 88 -10.69 -20.18 4.94
CA GLY A 88 -10.34 -21.58 4.63
C GLY A 88 -11.56 -22.47 4.34
N GLY A 89 -12.77 -21.92 4.35
CA GLY A 89 -13.98 -22.57 3.86
C GLY A 89 -14.64 -23.45 4.92
N ARG A 90 -15.00 -24.69 4.54
CA ARG A 90 -15.85 -25.55 5.39
C ARG A 90 -15.18 -25.98 6.69
N ARG A 91 -13.86 -26.18 6.68
CA ARG A 91 -13.11 -26.62 7.88
C ARG A 91 -13.13 -25.53 8.96
N ASP A 92 -12.84 -24.30 8.57
CA ASP A 92 -12.84 -23.15 9.48
C ASP A 92 -14.22 -22.90 10.08
N LYS A 93 -15.29 -23.05 9.29
CA LYS A 93 -16.68 -22.94 9.76
C LYS A 93 -17.02 -23.99 10.83
N ILE A 94 -16.58 -25.24 10.64
CA ILE A 94 -16.82 -26.32 11.61
C ILE A 94 -16.04 -26.02 12.90
N MET A 95 -14.77 -25.63 12.79
CA MET A 95 -13.93 -25.35 13.95
C MET A 95 -14.44 -24.14 14.74
N PHE A 96 -14.82 -23.06 14.06
CA PHE A 96 -15.45 -21.90 14.67
C PHE A 96 -16.79 -22.26 15.34
N GLY A 97 -17.62 -23.07 14.66
CA GLY A 97 -18.87 -23.56 15.22
C GLY A 97 -18.65 -24.34 16.53
N ALA A 98 -17.68 -25.25 16.56
CA ALA A 98 -17.35 -26.03 17.76
C ALA A 98 -16.86 -25.16 18.92
N ILE A 99 -16.06 -24.13 18.64
CA ILE A 99 -15.61 -23.17 19.65
C ILE A 99 -16.78 -22.36 20.19
N ALA A 100 -17.65 -21.86 19.30
CA ALA A 100 -18.81 -21.06 19.68
C ALA A 100 -19.81 -21.86 20.53
N THR A 101 -20.07 -23.13 20.19
CA THR A 101 -20.95 -23.99 20.98
C THR A 101 -20.35 -24.32 22.34
N TYR A 102 -19.04 -24.59 22.41
CA TYR A 102 -18.35 -24.85 23.67
C TYR A 102 -18.43 -23.64 24.61
N ILE A 103 -18.13 -22.44 24.11
CA ILE A 103 -18.24 -21.20 24.88
C ILE A 103 -19.67 -20.99 25.35
N GLY A 104 -20.66 -21.14 24.45
CA GLY A 104 -22.07 -21.01 24.82
C GLY A 104 -22.50 -21.98 25.92
N PHE A 105 -22.04 -23.23 25.85
CA PHE A 105 -22.29 -24.22 26.89
C PHE A 105 -21.65 -23.85 28.23
N CYS A 106 -20.39 -23.37 28.23
CA CYS A 106 -19.73 -22.89 29.43
C CYS A 106 -20.46 -21.70 30.05
N THR A 107 -20.83 -20.70 29.24
CA THR A 107 -21.56 -19.51 29.70
C THR A 107 -22.92 -19.89 30.28
N PHE A 108 -23.65 -20.81 29.62
CA PHE A 108 -24.94 -21.29 30.13
C PHE A 108 -24.80 -21.97 31.50
N ASN A 109 -23.81 -22.84 31.66
CA ASN A 109 -23.54 -23.48 32.95
C ASN A 109 -23.16 -22.47 34.03
N SER A 110 -22.30 -21.49 33.71
CA SER A 110 -21.95 -20.42 34.63
C SER A 110 -23.19 -19.61 35.07
N CYS A 111 -24.06 -19.23 34.13
CA CYS A 111 -25.31 -18.55 34.44
C CYS A 111 -26.23 -19.41 35.32
N TYR A 112 -26.37 -20.71 35.02
CA TYR A 112 -27.18 -21.63 35.81
C TYR A 112 -26.69 -21.74 37.26
N VAL A 113 -25.37 -21.86 37.47
CA VAL A 113 -24.78 -21.91 38.81
C VAL A 113 -25.06 -20.62 39.58
N ILE A 114 -24.89 -19.46 38.94
CA ILE A 114 -25.16 -18.16 39.56
C ILE A 114 -26.63 -18.03 39.95
N VAL A 115 -27.56 -18.35 39.04
CA VAL A 115 -29.01 -18.29 39.31
C VAL A 115 -29.39 -19.25 40.44
N LYS A 116 -28.86 -20.49 40.42
CA LYS A 116 -29.11 -21.46 41.48
C LYS A 116 -28.64 -20.95 42.84
N GLN A 117 -27.47 -20.33 42.88
CA GLN A 117 -26.88 -19.80 44.11
C GLN A 117 -27.67 -18.59 44.66
N ILE A 118 -28.24 -17.75 43.79
CA ILE A 118 -29.01 -16.58 44.19
C ILE A 118 -30.43 -16.95 44.63
N PHE A 119 -31.09 -17.86 43.92
CA PHE A 119 -32.53 -18.10 44.11
C PHE A 119 -32.88 -19.35 44.93
N PHE A 120 -32.02 -20.37 44.98
CA PHE A 120 -32.34 -21.67 45.59
C PHE A 120 -31.46 -22.04 46.78
N LYS A 121 -30.60 -21.11 47.23
CA LYS A 121 -29.76 -21.27 48.42
C LYS A 121 -30.25 -20.38 49.56
N ASN A 122 -31.56 -20.40 49.82
CA ASN A 122 -32.17 -20.04 51.10
C ASN A 122 -32.70 -21.31 51.75
#